data_AF-A0A1G3QQH4-F1
#
_entry.id   AF-A0A1G3QQH4-F1
#
_cell.length_a   1.000
_cell.length_b   1.000
_cell.length_c   1.000
_cell.angle_alpha   90.00
_cell.angle_beta   90.00
_cell.angle_gamma   90.00
#
_symmetry.space_group_name_H-M   'P 1'
#
loop_
_entity.id
_entity.type
_entity.pdbx_description
1 polymer ?
#
loop_
_entity_poly.entity_id
_entity_poly.type
_entity_poly.pdbx_seq_one_letter_code
_entity_poly.pdbx_strand_id
1 'polypeptide(L)' 'MTFKAWLMLQMKRDDQVGDLTRDVLKDRTWPPTQDMVKLRQHMVKRGAIENVLSALDRVYSEYQKQRDRLRPSGIG' A
#
# COMPACT_ATOMS: atom_id res chain seq x y z
N MET A 1 -8.39 8.49 -5.58
CA MET A 1 -8.42 7.68 -4.34
C MET A 1 -7.04 7.70 -3.69
N THR A 2 -6.93 7.73 -2.35
CA THR A 2 -5.64 7.68 -1.64
C THR A 2 -5.16 6.24 -1.47
N PHE A 3 -3.86 6.03 -1.22
CA PHE A 3 -3.33 4.68 -0.94
C PHE A 3 -4.01 4.04 0.28
N LYS A 4 -4.16 4.80 1.38
CA LYS A 4 -4.86 4.33 2.58
C LYS A 4 -6.32 3.97 2.31
N ALA A 5 -7.03 4.77 1.50
CA ALA A 5 -8.40 4.45 1.09
C ALA A 5 -8.46 3.18 0.22
N TRP A 6 -7.51 3.01 -0.69
CA TRP A 6 -7.40 1.79 -1.49
C TRP A 6 -7.15 0.55 -0.62
N LEU A 7 -6.26 0.66 0.38
CA LEU A 7 -5.99 -0.41 1.35
C LEU A 7 -7.26 -0.81 2.11
N MET A 8 -8.09 0.12 2.55
CA MET A 8 -9.36 -0.23 3.22
C MET A 8 -10.25 -1.14 2.38
N LEU A 9 -10.20 -1.03 1.04
CA LEU A 9 -10.94 -1.91 0.13
C LEU A 9 -10.33 -3.32 0.04
N GLN A 10 -9.06 -3.49 0.36
CA GLN A 10 -8.33 -4.77 0.30
C GLN A 10 -8.43 -5.58 1.60
N MET A 11 -9.01 -5.02 2.67
CA MET A 11 -8.99 -5.60 4.02
C MET A 11 -9.58 -7.03 4.11
N LYS A 12 -10.49 -7.38 3.19
CA LYS A 12 -11.17 -8.68 3.14
C LYS A 12 -10.43 -9.75 2.32
N ARG A 13 -9.27 -9.44 1.75
CA ARG A 13 -8.48 -10.44 1.01
C ARG A 13 -7.87 -11.45 1.96
N ASP A 14 -7.82 -12.70 1.51
CA ASP A 14 -7.20 -13.83 2.21
C ASP A 14 -5.84 -14.18 1.60
N ASP A 15 -5.07 -13.14 1.29
CA ASP A 15 -3.74 -13.24 0.73
C ASP A 15 -2.80 -12.27 1.46
N GLN A 16 -1.52 -12.33 1.09
CA GLN A 16 -0.48 -11.47 1.67
C GLN A 16 -0.79 -9.97 1.55
N VAL A 17 -1.59 -9.55 0.54
CA VAL A 17 -2.04 -8.16 0.38
C VAL A 17 -3.07 -7.82 1.46
N GLY A 18 -4.03 -8.71 1.71
CA GLY A 18 -5.00 -8.59 2.79
C GLY A 18 -4.37 -8.57 4.18
N ASP A 19 -3.38 -9.43 4.43
CA ASP A 19 -2.62 -9.46 5.69
C ASP A 19 -1.88 -8.14 5.93
N LEU A 20 -1.06 -7.71 4.96
CA LEU A 20 -0.33 -6.46 5.08
C LEU A 20 -1.27 -5.26 5.26
N THR A 21 -2.40 -5.26 4.54
CA THR A 21 -3.42 -4.22 4.67
C THR A 21 -3.95 -4.13 6.11
N ARG A 22 -4.26 -5.28 6.74
CA ARG A 22 -4.75 -5.32 8.12
C ARG A 22 -3.69 -4.77 9.09
N ASP A 23 -2.43 -5.11 8.90
CA ASP A 23 -1.33 -4.63 9.75
C ASP A 23 -1.13 -3.12 9.61
N VAL A 24 -1.11 -2.61 8.38
CA VAL A 24 -0.99 -1.18 8.07
C VAL A 24 -2.16 -0.37 8.66
N LEU A 25 -3.39 -0.90 8.56
CA LEU A 25 -4.57 -0.21 9.10
C LEU A 25 -4.63 -0.22 10.63
N LYS A 26 -4.01 -1.21 11.28
CA LYS A 26 -3.86 -1.27 12.74
C LYS A 26 -2.73 -0.38 13.26
N ASP A 27 -1.73 -0.06 12.43
CA ASP A 27 -0.61 0.80 12.80
C ASP A 27 -1.05 2.27 12.98
N ARG A 28 -1.24 2.69 14.24
CA ARG A 28 -1.56 4.08 14.59
C ARG A 28 -0.45 5.07 14.26
N THR A 29 0.78 4.58 14.06
CA THR A 29 1.95 5.38 13.68
C THR A 29 2.17 5.42 12.18
N TRP A 30 1.27 4.81 11.39
CA TRP A 30 1.38 4.79 9.94
C TRP A 30 1.45 6.22 9.37
N PRO A 31 2.47 6.54 8.56
CA PRO A 31 2.68 7.90 8.10
C PRO A 31 1.52 8.34 7.19
N PRO A 32 1.00 9.57 7.33
CA PRO A 32 -0.08 10.11 6.51
C PRO A 32 0.43 10.55 5.14
N THR A 33 1.11 9.66 4.42
CA THR A 33 1.71 9.91 3.11
C THR A 33 1.33 8.81 2.13
N GLN A 34 1.38 9.14 0.85
CA GLN A 34 1.24 8.18 -0.25
C GLN A 34 2.58 7.89 -0.93
N ASP A 35 3.67 8.50 -0.46
CA ASP A 35 4.99 8.34 -1.03
C ASP A 35 5.56 6.96 -0.65
N MET A 36 5.76 6.11 -1.66
CA MET A 36 6.26 4.75 -1.46
C MET A 36 7.60 4.70 -0.73
N VAL A 37 8.50 5.65 -1.00
CA VAL A 37 9.82 5.69 -0.36
C VAL A 37 9.66 5.95 1.14
N LYS A 38 8.79 6.89 1.52
CA LYS A 38 8.52 7.19 2.94
C LYS A 38 7.80 6.05 3.65
N LEU A 39 6.86 5.38 2.99
CA LEU A 39 6.17 4.20 3.53
C LEU A 39 7.16 3.06 3.76
N ARG A 40 8.03 2.78 2.78
CA ARG A 40 9.09 1.76 2.89
C ARG A 40 10.07 2.09 4.02
N GLN A 41 10.53 3.34 4.11
CA GLN A 41 11.40 3.79 5.21
C GLN A 41 10.74 3.63 6.58
N HIS A 42 9.45 3.90 6.72
CA HIS A 42 8.71 3.65 7.96
C HIS A 42 8.72 2.17 8.34
N MET A 43 8.45 1.28 7.39
CA MET A 43 8.48 -0.17 7.64
C MET A 43 9.88 -0.66 8.02
N VAL A 44 10.93 -0.19 7.34
CA VAL A 44 12.32 -0.49 7.71
C VAL A 44 12.63 -0.03 9.13
N LYS A 45 12.24 1.20 9.51
CA LYS A 45 12.42 1.72 10.87
C LYS A 45 11.68 0.91 11.93
N ARG A 46 10.58 0.27 11.57
CA ARG A 46 9.79 -0.63 12.44
C ARG A 46 10.36 -2.05 12.51
N GLY A 47 11.47 -2.33 11.83
CA GLY A 47 12.09 -3.65 11.78
C GLY A 47 11.39 -4.62 10.82
N ALA A 48 10.69 -4.11 9.81
CA ALA A 48 10.10 -4.96 8.78
C ALA A 48 11.19 -5.72 8.03
N ILE A 49 11.02 -7.04 7.97
CA ILE A 49 11.88 -7.96 7.23
C ILE A 49 11.58 -7.93 5.72
N GLU A 50 12.50 -8.44 4.90
CA GLU A 50 12.48 -8.28 3.44
C GLU A 50 11.17 -8.76 2.79
N ASN A 51 10.60 -9.89 3.24
CA ASN A 51 9.33 -10.41 2.74
C ASN A 51 8.15 -9.42 2.93
N VAL A 52 8.13 -8.69 4.04
CA VAL A 52 7.12 -7.67 4.35
C VAL A 52 7.33 -6.43 3.48
N LEU A 53 8.59 -6.06 3.21
CA LEU A 53 8.92 -4.98 2.27
C LEU A 53 8.52 -5.34 0.82
N SER A 54 8.77 -6.57 0.39
CA SER A 54 8.32 -7.08 -0.92
C SER A 54 6.80 -7.12 -1.02
N ALA A 55 6.10 -7.45 0.06
CA ALA A 55 4.65 -7.35 0.13
C ALA A 55 4.19 -5.89 -0.09
N LEU A 56 4.84 -4.92 0.56
CA LEU A 56 4.53 -3.50 0.37
C LEU A 56 4.72 -3.08 -1.09
N ASP A 57 5.82 -3.49 -1.73
CA ASP A 57 6.08 -3.19 -3.15
C ASP A 57 4.96 -3.74 -4.04
N ARG A 58 4.52 -4.99 -3.80
CA ARG A 58 3.42 -5.60 -4.54
C ARG A 58 2.11 -4.85 -4.35
N VAL A 59 1.75 -4.55 -3.09
CA VAL A 59 0.54 -3.81 -2.72
C VAL A 59 0.52 -2.43 -3.38
N TYR A 60 1.65 -1.73 -3.36
CA TYR A 60 1.76 -0.40 -3.97
C TYR A 60 1.69 -0.46 -5.51
N SER A 61 2.29 -1.48 -6.13
CA SER A 61 2.19 -1.71 -7.58
C SER A 61 0.74 -1.97 -8.03
N GLU A 62 -0.02 -2.77 -7.27
CA GLU A 62 -1.45 -3.00 -7.54
C GLU A 62 -2.26 -1.70 -7.43
N TYR A 63 -1.99 -0.89 -6.40
CA TYR A 63 -2.60 0.44 -6.26
C TYR A 63 -2.28 1.35 -7.45
N GLN A 64 -1.02 1.43 -7.88
CA GLN A 64 -0.63 2.26 -9.02
C GLN A 64 -1.34 1.83 -10.31
N LYS A 65 -1.36 0.52 -10.60
CA LYS A 65 -2.08 -0.03 -11.77
C LYS A 65 -3.56 0.33 -11.74
N GLN A 66 -4.23 0.21 -10.60
CA GLN A 66 -5.63 0.60 -10.50
C GLN A 66 -5.81 2.11 -10.63
N ARG A 67 -4.94 2.91 -10.02
CA ARG A 67 -4.97 4.38 -10.13
C ARG A 67 -4.78 4.83 -11.58
N ASP A 68 -3.88 4.21 -12.31
CA ASP A 68 -3.60 4.55 -13.70
C ASP A 68 -4.71 4.06 -14.65
N ARG A 69 -5.35 2.92 -14.37
CA ARG A 69 -6.58 2.50 -15.09
C ARG A 69 -7.76 3.45 -14.86
N LEU A 70 -7.86 4.02 -13.66
CA LEU A 70 -8.93 4.95 -13.28
C LEU A 70 -8.61 6.40 -13.65
N ARG A 71 -7.37 6.71 -14.04
CA ARG A 71 -7.07 7.94 -14.76
C ARG A 71 -7.58 7.73 -16.19
N PRO A 72 -8.66 8.40 -16.62
CA PRO A 72 -9.02 8.35 -18.02
C PRO A 72 -7.78 8.79 -18.80
N SER A 73 -7.37 7.97 -19.77
CA SER A 73 -6.38 8.38 -20.77
C SER A 73 -6.80 9.77 -21.23
N GLY A 74 -5.99 10.78 -20.91
CA GLY A 74 -6.15 12.08 -21.50
C GLY A 74 -6.15 11.86 -23.01
N ILE A 75 -7.22 12.31 -23.64
CA ILE A 75 -7.28 12.51 -25.08
C ILE A 75 -5.98 13.21 -25.48
N GLY A 76 -5.24 12.59 -26.38
CA GLY A 76 -4.09 13.13 -27.09
C GLY A 76 -4.05 12.48 -28.45
#